data_AF-A0A0M2ZIN5-F1
#
_entry.id   AF-A0A0M2ZIN5-F1
#
_cell.length_a   1.000
_cell.length_b   1.000
_cell.length_c   1.000
_cell.angle_alpha   90.00
_cell.angle_beta   90.00
_cell.angle_gamma   90.00
#
_symmetry.space_group_name_H-M   'P 1'
#
loop_
_entity.id
_entity.type
_entity.pdbx_description
1 polymer ?
#
loop_
_entity_poly.entity_id
_entity_poly.type
_entity_poly.pdbx_seq_one_letter_code
_entity_poly.pdbx_strand_id
1 'polypeptide(L)'
;MTVQVGRAVSGRPTTGPQNTPRLRLKPKAPATGYVDGAWWPHSDDLARELSDLLAVLSVRLGPVSRVMYNLDDWPDVPARVRLADRQVRLDGYRLQPHHTIEVLGLTGDRIVLLVVPPLFDPDHAHETLMTAAAPDDTSSIDALLEISVRDREIRDRTAVNEQRWLSGAAAAR
;
A
#
# COMPACT_ATOMS: atom_id res chain seq x y z
N MET A 1 -42.14 24.30 29.15
CA MET A 1 -42.23 22.91 28.62
C MET A 1 -42.23 23.04 27.10
N THR A 2 -41.39 22.44 26.28
CA THR A 2 -40.50 21.28 26.45
C THR A 2 -39.45 21.39 25.35
N VAL A 3 -38.18 21.15 25.71
CA VAL A 3 -37.06 21.02 24.78
C VAL A 3 -37.21 19.70 24.04
N GLN A 4 -37.07 19.68 22.71
CA GLN A 4 -36.90 18.44 21.96
C GLN A 4 -35.56 18.48 21.22
N VAL A 5 -34.53 18.01 21.92
CA VAL A 5 -33.23 17.66 21.36
C VAL A 5 -33.44 16.47 20.42
N GLY A 6 -33.32 16.72 19.12
CA GLY A 6 -33.14 15.66 18.13
C GLY A 6 -31.83 14.94 18.42
N ARG A 7 -31.93 13.77 19.04
CA ARG A 7 -30.81 12.88 19.33
C ARG A 7 -30.24 12.37 18.01
N ALA A 8 -29.16 12.98 17.53
CA ALA A 8 -28.36 12.41 16.47
C ALA A 8 -27.91 11.01 16.91
N VAL A 9 -28.24 10.01 16.12
CA VAL A 9 -27.68 8.66 16.27
C VAL A 9 -26.18 8.79 15.97
N SER A 10 -25.37 8.82 17.02
CA SER A 10 -23.93 8.67 16.91
C SER A 10 -23.65 7.28 16.37
N GLY A 11 -23.37 7.17 15.07
CA GLY A 11 -22.77 5.99 14.50
C GLY A 11 -21.50 5.68 15.29
N ARG A 12 -21.37 4.45 15.81
CA ARG A 12 -20.13 4.01 16.45
C ARG A 12 -18.99 4.21 15.44
N PRO A 13 -17.86 4.85 15.81
CA PRO A 13 -16.71 4.87 14.93
C PRO A 13 -16.24 3.43 14.75
N THR A 14 -16.46 2.89 13.55
CA THR A 14 -16.00 1.56 13.15
C THR A 14 -14.49 1.50 13.39
N THR A 15 -14.05 0.71 14.37
CA THR A 15 -12.65 0.63 14.80
C THR A 15 -11.85 -0.38 13.96
N GLY A 16 -12.43 -0.85 12.86
CA GLY A 16 -11.82 -1.79 11.92
C GLY A 16 -11.68 -1.19 10.52
N PRO A 17 -10.84 -1.80 9.66
CA PRO A 17 -10.64 -1.32 8.30
C PRO A 17 -11.97 -1.34 7.51
N GLN A 18 -12.19 -0.30 6.72
CA GLN A 18 -13.36 -0.19 5.85
C GLN A 18 -13.22 -1.11 4.62
N ASN A 19 -12.00 -1.28 4.11
CA ASN A 19 -11.63 -2.29 3.12
C ASN A 19 -10.53 -3.18 3.68
N THR A 20 -10.63 -4.49 3.45
CA THR A 20 -9.59 -5.42 3.91
C THR A 20 -8.30 -5.17 3.12
N PRO A 21 -7.19 -4.75 3.76
CA PRO A 21 -5.92 -4.53 3.05
C PRO A 21 -5.42 -5.83 2.45
N ARG A 22 -4.98 -5.80 1.18
CA ARG A 22 -4.31 -6.93 0.53
C ARG A 22 -2.87 -6.99 1.02
N LEU A 23 -2.69 -7.59 2.19
CA LEU A 23 -1.45 -7.57 2.96
C LEU A 23 -0.97 -9.00 3.23
N ARG A 24 0.34 -9.23 3.05
CA ARG A 24 1.02 -10.44 3.50
C ARG A 24 2.27 -10.06 4.30
N LEU A 25 2.44 -10.68 5.45
CA LEU A 25 3.56 -10.42 6.36
C LEU A 25 4.32 -11.71 6.60
N LYS A 26 5.64 -11.60 6.75
CA LYS A 26 6.46 -12.67 7.29
C LYS A 26 5.98 -13.05 8.69
N PRO A 27 6.12 -14.31 9.13
CA PRO A 27 5.84 -14.70 10.51
C PRO A 27 6.60 -13.84 11.53
N LYS A 28 6.16 -13.85 12.79
CA LYS A 28 6.88 -13.13 13.86
C LYS A 28 8.16 -13.89 14.20
N ALA A 29 9.24 -13.51 13.53
CA ALA A 29 10.60 -14.01 13.68
C ALA A 29 11.57 -12.81 13.62
N PRO A 30 12.87 -12.98 13.93
CA PRO A 30 13.87 -11.94 13.66
C PRO A 30 13.75 -11.46 12.21
N ALA A 31 13.84 -10.14 12.00
CA ALA A 31 13.72 -9.57 10.67
C ALA A 31 14.82 -10.11 9.74
N THR A 32 14.41 -10.56 8.56
CA THR A 32 15.29 -11.08 7.50
C THR A 32 15.05 -10.28 6.22
N GLY A 33 16.10 -10.06 5.44
CA GLY A 33 15.97 -9.40 4.13
C GLY A 33 15.67 -7.90 4.21
N TYR A 34 15.14 -7.36 3.10
CA TYR A 34 14.87 -5.93 2.92
C TYR A 34 13.47 -5.51 3.39
N VAL A 35 12.52 -6.44 3.43
CA VAL A 35 11.11 -6.18 3.78
C VAL A 35 10.57 -7.25 4.74
N ASP A 36 9.63 -6.83 5.58
CA ASP A 36 8.88 -7.68 6.52
C ASP A 36 7.60 -8.27 5.89
N GLY A 37 7.31 -7.88 4.65
CA GLY A 37 6.14 -8.31 3.89
C GLY A 37 5.85 -7.38 2.72
N ALA A 38 4.67 -7.55 2.14
CA ALA A 38 4.20 -6.76 1.02
C ALA A 38 2.72 -6.41 1.16
N TRP A 39 2.36 -5.28 0.56
CA TRP A 39 1.02 -4.73 0.56
C TRP A 39 0.64 -4.25 -0.84
N TRP A 40 -0.58 -4.59 -1.27
CA TRP A 40 -1.14 -4.20 -2.56
C TRP A 40 -2.32 -3.23 -2.37
N PRO A 41 -2.09 -1.89 -2.41
CA PRO A 41 -3.14 -0.87 -2.35
C PRO A 41 -4.24 -1.09 -3.38
N HIS A 42 -5.48 -0.72 -3.05
CA HIS A 42 -6.58 -0.73 -4.03
C HIS A 42 -6.58 0.50 -4.95
N SER A 43 -5.93 1.59 -4.52
CA SER A 43 -5.90 2.86 -5.22
C SER A 43 -4.60 3.62 -4.94
N ASP A 44 -4.37 4.70 -5.70
CA ASP A 44 -3.27 5.63 -5.48
C ASP A 44 -3.58 6.71 -4.40
N ASP A 45 -4.70 6.60 -3.68
CA ASP A 45 -4.99 7.48 -2.53
C ASP A 45 -4.36 6.91 -1.27
N LEU A 46 -3.10 7.25 -1.04
CA LEU A 46 -2.35 6.72 0.10
C LEU A 46 -3.03 7.03 1.45
N ALA A 47 -3.63 8.22 1.63
CA ALA A 47 -4.21 8.61 2.91
C ALA A 47 -5.41 7.73 3.29
N ARG A 48 -6.26 7.42 2.30
CA ARG A 48 -7.38 6.49 2.44
C ARG A 48 -6.88 5.08 2.75
N GLU A 49 -5.94 4.60 1.95
CA GLU A 49 -5.41 3.24 2.06
C GLU A 49 -4.65 3.00 3.39
N LEU A 50 -3.90 3.99 3.87
CA LEU A 50 -3.15 3.90 5.13
C LEU A 50 -4.07 3.70 6.34
N SER A 51 -5.26 4.30 6.35
CA SER A 51 -6.16 4.15 7.50
C SER A 51 -6.52 2.67 7.74
N ASP A 52 -6.83 1.95 6.68
CA ASP A 52 -7.18 0.52 6.73
C ASP A 52 -5.94 -0.35 7.01
N LEU A 53 -4.81 -0.04 6.36
CA LEU A 53 -3.55 -0.75 6.58
C LEU A 53 -3.08 -0.64 8.04
N LEU A 54 -3.07 0.58 8.59
CA LEU A 54 -2.60 0.84 9.95
C LEU A 54 -3.49 0.21 11.02
N ALA A 55 -4.80 0.11 10.78
CA ALA A 55 -5.70 -0.60 11.67
C ALA A 55 -5.27 -2.06 11.85
N VAL A 56 -4.91 -2.75 10.75
CA VAL A 56 -4.42 -4.14 10.78
C VAL A 56 -3.03 -4.23 11.40
N LEU A 57 -2.09 -3.38 11.00
CA LEU A 57 -0.71 -3.42 11.52
C LEU A 57 -0.63 -3.11 13.02
N SER A 58 -1.58 -2.32 13.54
CA SER A 58 -1.63 -1.98 14.97
C SER A 58 -1.83 -3.20 15.87
N VAL A 59 -2.36 -4.32 15.35
CA VAL A 59 -2.47 -5.59 16.09
C VAL A 59 -1.09 -6.18 16.40
N ARG A 60 -0.11 -5.99 15.50
CA ARG A 60 1.25 -6.54 15.65
C ARG A 60 2.24 -5.54 16.25
N LEU A 61 2.17 -4.27 15.83
CA LEU A 61 3.06 -3.19 16.28
C LEU A 61 2.57 -2.49 17.54
N GLY A 62 1.32 -2.72 17.95
CA GLY A 62 0.65 -1.84 18.88
C GLY A 62 0.36 -0.47 18.27
N PRO A 63 0.24 0.58 19.09
CA PRO A 63 -0.02 1.94 18.61
C PRO A 63 1.02 2.43 17.59
N VAL A 64 0.56 2.80 16.39
CA VAL A 64 1.43 3.37 15.35
C VAL A 64 1.68 4.85 15.61
N SER A 65 2.92 5.27 15.43
CA SER A 65 3.38 6.65 15.66
C SER A 65 3.68 7.41 14.38
N ARG A 66 4.28 6.72 13.39
CA ARG A 66 4.83 7.31 12.18
C ARG A 66 4.76 6.33 11.01
N VAL A 67 4.54 6.88 9.82
CA VAL A 67 4.69 6.18 8.54
C VAL A 67 5.68 6.98 7.69
N MET A 68 6.64 6.29 7.09
CA MET A 68 7.66 6.86 6.21
C MET A 68 7.49 6.27 4.80
N TYR A 69 7.58 7.12 3.78
CA TYR A 69 7.36 6.75 2.38
C TYR A 69 8.22 7.60 1.44
N ASN A 70 8.36 7.17 0.19
CA ASN A 70 9.03 7.96 -0.84
C ASN A 70 8.09 9.05 -1.41
N LEU A 71 8.54 10.31 -1.40
CA LEU A 71 7.76 11.46 -1.90
C LEU A 71 7.49 11.42 -3.40
N ASP A 72 8.38 10.80 -4.17
CA ASP A 72 8.25 10.70 -5.62
C ASP A 72 7.18 9.65 -6.00
N ASP A 73 6.93 8.66 -5.12
CA ASP A 73 5.82 7.71 -5.28
C ASP A 73 4.48 8.31 -4.82
N TRP A 74 4.52 9.16 -3.79
CA TRP A 74 3.32 9.72 -3.15
C TRP A 74 3.48 11.22 -2.84
N PRO A 75 3.30 12.12 -3.83
CA PRO A 75 3.60 13.54 -3.65
C PRO A 75 2.55 14.30 -2.81
N ASP A 76 1.27 13.90 -2.88
CA ASP A 76 0.14 14.68 -2.35
C ASP A 76 -0.49 14.06 -1.10
N VAL A 77 0.35 13.73 -0.12
CA VAL A 77 -0.09 13.07 1.12
C VAL A 77 -0.18 14.09 2.26
N PRO A 78 -1.27 14.13 3.04
CA PRO A 78 -1.38 15.02 4.19
C PRO A 78 -0.33 14.67 5.24
N ALA A 79 0.17 15.67 5.98
CA ALA A 79 1.20 15.44 7.00
C ALA A 79 0.78 14.49 8.14
N ARG A 80 -0.53 14.29 8.35
CA ARG A 80 -1.08 13.41 9.38
C ARG A 80 -2.37 12.76 8.90
N VAL A 81 -2.57 11.51 9.30
CA VAL A 81 -3.84 10.80 9.15
C VAL A 81 -4.39 10.44 10.52
N ARG A 82 -5.73 10.43 10.65
CA ARG A 82 -6.39 10.05 11.89
C ARG A 82 -6.69 8.55 11.88
N LEU A 83 -6.11 7.82 12.81
CA LEU A 83 -6.40 6.42 13.07
C LEU A 83 -7.11 6.30 14.41
N ALA A 84 -8.40 5.93 14.40
CA ALA A 84 -9.26 5.95 15.58
C ALA A 84 -9.22 7.31 16.31
N ASP A 85 -8.71 7.33 17.54
CA ASP A 85 -8.55 8.48 18.42
C ASP A 85 -7.14 9.12 18.35
N ARG A 86 -6.28 8.67 17.44
CA ARG A 86 -4.87 9.10 17.34
C ARG A 86 -4.54 9.72 15.99
N GLN A 87 -3.56 10.64 16.01
CA GLN A 87 -2.94 11.16 14.79
C GLN A 87 -1.63 10.42 14.54
N VAL A 88 -1.51 9.83 13.36
CA VAL A 88 -0.28 9.21 12.88
C VAL A 88 0.42 10.20 11.95
N ARG A 89 1.71 10.44 12.17
CA ARG A 89 2.50 11.33 11.31
C ARG A 89 2.90 10.60 10.02
N LEU A 90 2.71 11.27 8.89
CA LEU A 90 3.13 10.80 7.58
C LEU A 90 4.34 11.64 7.15
N ASP A 91 5.50 10.99 7.05
CA ASP A 91 6.76 11.64 6.73
C ASP A 91 7.27 11.14 5.36
N GLY A 92 7.19 11.99 4.35
CA GLY A 92 7.74 11.69 3.04
C GLY A 92 9.23 12.05 2.94
N TYR A 93 10.05 11.16 2.38
CA TYR A 93 11.48 11.38 2.14
C TYR A 93 11.87 10.95 0.72
N ARG A 94 12.58 11.79 -0.03
CA ARG A 94 13.08 11.44 -1.38
C ARG A 94 14.16 10.34 -1.38
N LEU A 95 14.85 10.16 -0.25
CA LEU A 95 15.89 9.13 -0.10
C LEU A 95 15.33 7.79 0.41
N GLN A 96 14.04 7.72 0.73
CA GLN A 96 13.41 6.46 1.07
C GLN A 96 13.43 5.56 -0.18
N PRO A 97 13.65 4.24 -0.07
CA PRO A 97 13.50 3.35 -1.21
C PRO A 97 12.11 3.51 -1.84
N HIS A 98 12.05 3.51 -3.18
CA HIS A 98 10.79 3.48 -3.90
C HIS A 98 9.99 2.21 -3.56
N HIS A 99 8.69 2.28 -3.81
CA HIS A 99 7.75 1.18 -3.58
C HIS A 99 7.85 0.62 -2.16
N THR A 100 8.13 1.47 -1.18
CA THR A 100 8.34 1.03 0.21
C THR A 100 7.60 1.94 1.17
N ILE A 101 6.98 1.32 2.18
CA ILE A 101 6.42 2.01 3.34
C ILE A 101 7.04 1.41 4.60
N GLU A 102 7.58 2.27 5.47
CA GLU A 102 8.03 1.90 6.81
C GLU A 102 7.03 2.41 7.84
N VAL A 103 6.56 1.51 8.72
CA VAL A 103 5.60 1.81 9.78
C VAL A 103 6.26 1.61 11.13
N LEU A 104 6.26 2.66 11.95
CA LEU A 104 6.91 2.67 13.27
C LEU A 104 5.87 2.71 14.40
N GLY A 105 5.90 1.70 15.26
CA GLY A 105 5.15 1.65 16.50
C GLY A 105 5.72 2.58 17.58
N LEU A 106 4.90 2.94 18.57
CA LEU A 106 5.33 3.77 19.71
C LEU A 106 6.40 3.09 20.58
N THR A 107 6.47 1.76 20.57
CA THR A 107 7.46 0.96 21.31
C THR A 107 8.80 0.87 20.62
N GLY A 108 8.93 1.40 19.39
CA GLY A 108 10.14 1.33 18.57
C GLY A 108 10.18 0.14 17.61
N ASP A 109 9.20 -0.77 17.70
CA ASP A 109 9.03 -1.83 16.70
C ASP A 109 8.67 -1.23 15.34
N ARG A 110 9.23 -1.80 14.26
CA ARG A 110 8.96 -1.35 12.89
C ARG A 110 8.55 -2.49 11.98
N ILE A 111 7.81 -2.16 10.94
CA ILE A 111 7.49 -3.05 9.82
C ILE A 111 7.80 -2.28 8.53
N VAL A 112 8.62 -2.87 7.67
CA VAL A 112 8.92 -2.38 6.32
C VAL A 112 8.13 -3.21 5.31
N LEU A 113 7.33 -2.55 4.46
CA LEU A 113 6.51 -3.20 3.45
C LEU A 113 6.92 -2.80 2.06
N LEU A 114 7.03 -3.79 1.17
CA LEU A 114 6.96 -3.55 -0.27
C LEU A 114 5.54 -3.11 -0.65
N VAL A 115 5.43 -2.05 -1.43
CA VAL A 115 4.19 -1.55 -2.02
C VAL A 115 4.11 -2.06 -3.45
N VAL A 116 3.19 -2.98 -3.70
CA VAL A 116 2.88 -3.46 -5.05
C VAL A 116 1.99 -2.41 -5.73
N PRO A 117 2.38 -1.84 -6.89
CA PRO A 117 1.55 -0.84 -7.57
C PRO A 117 0.12 -1.34 -7.84
N PRO A 118 -0.92 -0.50 -7.67
CA PRO A 118 -2.31 -0.94 -7.74
C PRO A 118 -2.70 -1.46 -9.14
N LEU A 119 -2.04 -0.96 -10.18
CA LEU A 119 -2.25 -1.32 -11.59
C LEU A 119 -1.52 -2.60 -12.03
N PHE A 120 -0.92 -3.36 -11.11
CA PHE A 120 -0.31 -4.65 -11.42
C PHE A 120 -1.35 -5.70 -11.80
N ASP A 121 -0.91 -6.64 -12.62
CA ASP A 121 -1.68 -7.84 -12.91
C ASP A 121 -1.97 -8.60 -11.60
N PRO A 122 -3.22 -9.07 -11.36
CA PRO A 122 -3.56 -9.70 -10.10
C PRO A 122 -2.77 -10.96 -9.75
N ASP A 123 -2.41 -11.78 -10.74
CA ASP A 123 -1.69 -13.03 -10.49
C ASP A 123 -0.24 -12.74 -10.08
N HIS A 124 0.40 -11.77 -10.74
CA HIS A 124 1.76 -11.35 -10.40
C HIS A 124 1.80 -10.56 -9.08
N ALA A 125 0.83 -9.67 -8.85
CA ALA A 125 0.71 -8.98 -7.56
C ALA A 125 0.57 -9.99 -6.42
N HIS A 126 -0.17 -11.09 -6.66
CA HIS A 126 -0.28 -12.18 -5.72
C HIS A 126 1.05 -12.92 -5.52
N GLU A 127 1.77 -13.25 -6.59
CA GLU A 127 3.08 -13.90 -6.51
C GLU A 127 4.11 -13.05 -5.74
N THR A 128 4.20 -11.75 -6.05
CA THR A 128 5.04 -10.80 -5.33
C THR A 128 4.66 -10.72 -3.85
N LEU A 129 3.37 -10.67 -3.53
CA LEU A 129 2.88 -10.68 -2.15
C LEU A 129 3.32 -11.94 -1.38
N MET A 130 3.25 -13.11 -2.02
CA MET A 130 3.63 -14.37 -1.39
C MET A 130 5.14 -14.50 -1.23
N THR A 131 5.90 -14.10 -2.24
CA THR A 131 7.37 -14.15 -2.23
C THR A 131 7.94 -13.24 -1.15
N ALA A 132 7.52 -11.98 -1.10
CA ALA A 132 7.99 -11.01 -0.10
C ALA A 132 7.61 -11.39 1.35
N ALA A 133 6.56 -12.20 1.54
CA ALA A 133 6.13 -12.67 2.84
C ALA A 133 6.73 -14.03 3.23
N ALA A 134 7.55 -14.65 2.39
CA ALA A 134 8.22 -15.90 2.72
C ALA A 134 9.25 -15.67 3.85
N PRO A 135 9.33 -16.56 4.86
CA PRO A 135 10.12 -16.32 6.08
C PRO A 135 11.61 -16.03 5.82
N ASP A 136 12.18 -16.70 4.82
CA ASP A 136 13.61 -16.65 4.50
C ASP A 136 13.91 -15.80 3.27
N ASP A 137 12.92 -15.09 2.71
CA ASP A 137 13.15 -14.25 1.54
C ASP A 137 14.04 -13.04 1.88
N THR A 138 15.09 -12.86 1.09
CA THR A 138 16.04 -11.75 1.20
C THR A 138 16.17 -10.99 -0.11
N SER A 139 15.19 -11.13 -1.01
CA SER A 139 15.19 -10.48 -2.31
C SER A 139 15.16 -8.97 -2.16
N SER A 140 15.83 -8.25 -3.08
CA SER A 140 15.74 -6.80 -3.14
C SER A 140 14.34 -6.36 -3.57
N ILE A 141 14.00 -5.11 -3.28
CA ILE A 141 12.75 -4.48 -3.76
C ILE A 141 12.64 -4.59 -5.28
N ASP A 142 13.72 -4.27 -5.99
CA ASP A 142 13.75 -4.36 -7.46
C ASP A 142 13.55 -5.79 -7.94
N ALA A 143 14.15 -6.81 -7.31
CA ALA A 143 13.95 -8.21 -7.71
C ALA A 143 12.52 -8.69 -7.47
N LEU A 144 11.91 -8.28 -6.35
CA LEU A 144 10.50 -8.59 -6.04
C LEU A 144 9.54 -7.90 -7.01
N LEU A 145 9.91 -6.72 -7.49
CA LEU A 145 9.21 -6.02 -8.57
C LEU A 145 9.65 -6.50 -9.95
N GLU A 146 10.78 -7.15 -10.17
CA GLU A 146 11.13 -7.67 -11.50
C GLU A 146 10.26 -8.86 -11.90
N ILE A 147 9.70 -9.58 -10.92
CA ILE A 147 8.55 -10.48 -11.11
C ILE A 147 7.45 -9.78 -11.92
N SER A 148 7.35 -8.44 -11.80
CA SER A 148 6.39 -7.58 -12.48
C SER A 148 6.94 -6.67 -13.60
N VAL A 149 8.24 -6.40 -13.69
CA VAL A 149 8.79 -5.44 -14.71
C VAL A 149 8.52 -5.94 -16.14
N ARG A 150 8.40 -7.26 -16.33
CA ARG A 150 7.91 -7.87 -17.59
C ARG A 150 6.50 -7.39 -18.00
N ASP A 151 5.65 -6.96 -17.05
CA ASP A 151 4.26 -6.54 -17.33
C ASP A 151 4.13 -5.16 -17.99
N ARG A 152 4.95 -4.17 -17.59
CA ARG A 152 4.94 -2.87 -18.28
C ARG A 152 5.28 -3.08 -19.75
N GLU A 153 6.29 -3.89 -20.03
CA GLU A 153 6.73 -4.15 -21.40
C GLU A 153 5.68 -4.94 -22.21
N ILE A 154 4.96 -5.88 -21.58
CA ILE A 154 3.86 -6.61 -22.24
C ILE A 154 2.67 -5.69 -22.51
N ARG A 155 2.25 -4.86 -21.56
CA ARG A 155 1.15 -3.89 -21.75
C ARG A 155 1.48 -2.80 -22.75
N ASP A 156 2.68 -2.23 -22.70
CA ASP A 156 3.11 -1.22 -23.65
C ASP A 156 3.15 -1.83 -25.07
N ARG A 157 3.56 -3.10 -25.19
CA ARG A 157 3.60 -3.83 -26.47
C ARG A 157 2.20 -4.21 -26.97
N THR A 158 1.22 -4.49 -26.10
CA THR A 158 -0.18 -4.66 -26.52
C THR A 158 -0.85 -3.35 -26.88
N ALA A 159 -0.69 -2.30 -26.08
CA ALA A 159 -1.26 -0.97 -26.35
C ALA A 159 -0.72 -0.34 -27.64
N VAL A 160 0.57 -0.50 -27.93
CA VAL A 160 1.17 -0.06 -29.21
C VAL A 160 0.63 -0.85 -30.41
N ASN A 161 0.33 -2.15 -30.23
CA ASN A 161 -0.25 -2.94 -31.32
C ASN A 161 -1.69 -2.50 -31.63
N GLU A 162 -2.49 -2.16 -30.62
CA GLU A 162 -3.89 -1.76 -30.79
C GLU A 162 -3.99 -0.40 -31.50
N GLN A 163 -3.12 0.55 -31.16
CA GLN A 163 -3.03 1.84 -31.86
C GLN A 163 -2.61 1.67 -33.32
N ARG A 164 -1.70 0.73 -33.61
CA ARG A 164 -1.29 0.41 -34.99
C ARG A 164 -2.41 -0.21 -35.81
N TRP A 165 -3.25 -1.06 -35.22
CA TRP A 165 -4.45 -1.60 -35.86
C TRP A 165 -5.50 -0.51 -36.16
N LEU A 166 -5.70 0.43 -35.23
CA LEU A 166 -6.64 1.54 -35.41
C LEU A 166 -6.16 2.57 -36.45
N SER A 167 -4.86 2.82 -36.55
CA SER A 167 -4.30 3.72 -37.58
C SER A 167 -4.23 3.08 -38.98
N GLY A 168 -4.10 1.75 -39.08
CA GLY A 168 -4.08 1.04 -40.37
C GLY A 168 -5.45 0.94 -41.04
N ALA A 169 -6.53 0.85 -40.26
CA ALA A 169 -7.89 0.69 -40.78
C ALA A 169 -8.49 1.99 -41.39
N ALA A 170 -7.89 3.15 -41.12
CA ALA A 170 -8.34 4.44 -41.64
C ALA A 170 -7.77 4.83 -43.02
N ALA A 171 -6.79 4.08 -43.54
CA ALA A 171 -6.09 4.39 -44.79
C ALA A 171 -6.63 3.66 -46.04
N ALA A 172 -7.73 2.91 -45.90
CA ALA A 172 -8.34 2.16 -47.00
C ALA A 172 -9.78 2.63 -47.25
N ARG A 173 -9.95 3.86 -47.75
CA ARG A 173 -11.19 4.33 -48.40
C ARG A 173 -10.89 5.32 -49.50
#